data_AF-A0AAD5IKG0-F1
#
_entry.id   AF-A0AAD5IKG0-F1
#
_cell.length_a   1.000
_cell.length_b   1.000
_cell.length_c   1.000
_cell.angle_alpha   90.00
_cell.angle_beta   90.00
_cell.angle_gamma   90.00
#
_symmetry.space_group_name_H-M   'P 1'
#
loop_
_entity.id
_entity.type
_entity.pdbx_description
1 polymer ?
#
loop_
_entity_poly.entity_id
_entity_poly.type
_entity_poly.pdbx_seq_one_letter_code
_entity_poly.pdbx_strand_id
1 'polypeptide(L)'
;MAAVSSVCAKQPAQSKGISAQLHPPAMVTFGLNALYGRKKSKSDDTLWVGNWNAQNARDLMNYTVSKGYKIESYELGNELCASGVSAKVTAEQYAKDIVELKNVVKELHPDPSSQPKVLGPAGFFDKKWFSTFLENSGQDVVDGLTHHIYNLGPGNDRSLIDKVQDPFYLSQIAQTFKDISDIVKNFGPWSGAWVGESGGAYNSGGKDVSRTFVNGFCALMWHRLMGKNVLSATHNGSPYLRAYSHCSRDKPGITLLLINMSNSTTFEVSVANDENLYPDNMKCNGGMQREEYHLTPECGNLQSDVLLLNGTPLKLTESLDIPSINPELVDASSPIKVSPDSIVFVTLIGFNAPACA
;
A
#
# COMPACT_ATOMS: atom_id res chain seq x y z
N MET A 1 6.37 24.18 -2.49
CA MET A 1 5.15 23.80 -3.21
C MET A 1 4.59 22.60 -2.48
N ALA A 2 3.56 22.78 -1.65
CA ALA A 2 2.94 21.67 -0.93
C ALA A 2 1.95 21.00 -1.88
N ALA A 3 2.20 19.73 -2.23
CA ALA A 3 1.20 18.91 -2.89
C ALA A 3 0.17 18.51 -1.82
N VAL A 4 -0.87 19.33 -1.66
CA VAL A 4 -2.07 18.92 -0.92
C VAL A 4 -2.81 17.95 -1.84
N SER A 5 -2.71 16.64 -1.57
CA SER A 5 -3.64 15.68 -2.15
C SER A 5 -4.99 15.86 -1.45
N SER A 6 -5.77 16.85 -1.89
CA SER A 6 -7.17 16.94 -1.51
C SER A 6 -7.93 15.90 -2.31
N VAL A 7 -8.20 14.73 -1.74
CA VAL A 7 -9.26 13.86 -2.25
C VAL A 7 -10.57 14.58 -1.96
N CYS A 8 -11.09 15.28 -2.98
CA CYS A 8 -12.44 15.83 -2.95
C CYS A 8 -13.42 14.66 -3.10
N ALA A 9 -13.67 13.93 -2.01
CA ALA A 9 -14.74 12.95 -1.97
C ALA A 9 -16.07 13.72 -1.93
N LYS A 10 -16.65 13.97 -3.11
CA LYS A 10 -18.08 14.31 -3.19
C LYS A 10 -18.85 13.12 -2.61
N GLN A 11 -19.50 13.32 -1.46
CA GLN A 11 -20.54 12.39 -1.02
C GLN A 11 -21.61 12.31 -2.12
N PRO A 12 -22.08 11.11 -2.51
CA PRO A 12 -23.07 11.00 -3.56
C PRO A 12 -24.39 11.62 -3.09
N ALA A 13 -24.87 12.59 -3.86
CA ALA A 13 -26.24 13.07 -3.76
C ALA A 13 -27.18 11.89 -3.99
N GLN A 14 -28.15 11.69 -3.09
CA GLN A 14 -29.24 10.75 -3.30
C GLN A 14 -30.04 11.19 -4.54
N SER A 15 -29.90 10.49 -5.67
CA SER A 15 -31.02 10.11 -6.56
C SER A 15 -30.53 9.48 -7.86
N LYS A 16 -30.85 8.20 -8.01
CA LYS A 16 -31.56 7.54 -9.13
C LYS A 16 -31.06 6.10 -9.24
N GLY A 17 -32.03 5.18 -9.23
CA GLY A 17 -31.83 3.74 -9.13
C GLY A 17 -30.88 3.22 -10.21
N ILE A 18 -29.72 2.78 -9.78
CA ILE A 18 -28.86 1.84 -10.47
C ILE A 18 -28.41 0.86 -9.39
N SER A 19 -28.55 -0.43 -9.66
CA SER A 19 -28.02 -1.52 -8.83
C SER A 19 -26.49 -1.51 -8.86
N ALA A 20 -25.88 -0.49 -8.26
CA ALA A 20 -24.47 -0.49 -7.95
C ALA A 20 -24.31 -1.20 -6.60
N GLN A 21 -23.52 -2.26 -6.55
CA GLN A 21 -23.01 -2.79 -5.29
C GLN A 21 -22.44 -1.61 -4.50
N LEU A 22 -23.07 -1.27 -3.37
CA LEU A 22 -22.66 -0.17 -2.51
C LEU A 22 -21.30 -0.51 -1.91
N HIS A 23 -20.22 -0.12 -2.61
CA HIS A 23 -18.90 -0.14 -2.02
C HIS A 23 -18.86 0.87 -0.86
N PRO A 24 -18.27 0.52 0.29
CA PRO A 24 -18.10 1.48 1.37
C PRO A 24 -17.31 2.70 0.84
N PRO A 25 -17.73 3.92 1.20
CA PRO A 25 -17.05 5.13 0.76
C PRO A 25 -15.60 5.13 1.24
N ALA A 26 -14.72 5.76 0.47
CA ALA A 26 -13.33 5.96 0.88
C ALA A 26 -13.28 6.67 2.25
N MET A 27 -12.42 6.16 3.12
CA MET A 27 -12.16 6.75 4.43
C MET A 27 -11.09 7.83 4.28
N VAL A 28 -11.25 8.95 4.99
CA VAL A 28 -10.42 10.14 4.79
C VAL A 28 -9.36 10.26 5.88
N THR A 29 -8.09 10.27 5.46
CA THR A 29 -6.97 10.80 6.24
C THR A 29 -6.72 12.25 5.83
N PHE A 30 -6.53 13.17 6.77
CA PHE A 30 -6.25 14.57 6.46
C PHE A 30 -4.90 15.04 7.02
N GLY A 31 -4.01 15.50 6.13
CA GLY A 31 -2.71 16.08 6.49
C GLY A 31 -2.82 17.52 6.97
N LEU A 32 -2.38 17.78 8.21
CA LEU A 32 -2.38 19.09 8.87
C LEU A 32 -1.05 19.82 8.69
N ASN A 33 -1.08 21.15 8.74
CA ASN A 33 0.13 21.96 8.61
C ASN A 33 0.94 22.00 9.93
N ALA A 34 2.01 21.21 9.99
CA ALA A 34 2.91 21.16 11.14
C ALA A 34 3.84 22.38 11.32
N LEU A 35 3.95 23.25 10.30
CA LEU A 35 4.81 24.44 10.33
C LEU A 35 4.09 25.69 10.83
N TYR A 36 2.78 25.64 11.03
CA TYR A 36 2.01 26.78 11.51
C TYR A 36 2.48 27.24 12.90
N GLY A 37 2.77 28.53 13.04
CA GLY A 37 3.29 29.15 14.28
C GLY A 37 4.81 29.04 14.49
N ARG A 38 5.52 28.25 13.67
CA ARG A 38 6.98 28.07 13.78
C ARG A 38 7.77 29.18 13.09
N LYS A 39 9.08 29.20 13.36
CA LYS A 39 10.05 30.06 12.67
C LYS A 39 11.24 29.24 12.20
N LYS A 40 11.88 29.68 11.12
CA LYS A 40 13.16 29.10 10.68
C LYS A 40 14.24 29.34 11.73
N SER A 41 15.12 28.36 11.90
CA SER A 41 16.34 28.53 12.69
C SER A 41 17.24 29.58 12.04
N LYS A 42 18.04 30.27 12.86
CA LYS A 42 19.05 31.22 12.35
C LYS A 42 20.28 30.51 11.78
N SER A 43 20.51 29.26 12.15
CA SER A 43 21.70 28.48 11.78
C SER A 43 21.46 27.48 10.64
N ASP A 44 20.20 27.21 10.30
CA ASP A 44 19.80 26.24 9.29
C ASP A 44 18.44 26.65 8.72
N ASP A 45 18.44 27.11 7.46
CA ASP A 45 17.26 27.65 6.78
C ASP A 45 16.16 26.61 6.49
N THR A 46 16.46 25.32 6.68
CA THR A 46 15.51 24.21 6.55
C THR A 46 14.95 23.76 7.89
N LEU A 47 15.64 24.06 9.01
CA LEU A 47 15.20 23.68 10.35
C LEU A 47 14.14 24.65 10.86
N TRP A 48 12.98 24.13 11.28
CA TRP A 48 11.92 24.92 11.90
C TRP A 48 11.84 24.66 13.40
N VAL A 49 11.93 25.74 14.17
CA VAL A 49 11.97 25.71 15.64
C VAL A 49 10.75 26.42 16.25
N GLY A 50 10.51 26.13 17.52
CA GLY A 50 9.33 26.59 18.26
C GLY A 50 8.23 25.54 18.30
N ASN A 51 7.21 25.80 19.12
CA ASN A 51 6.07 24.90 19.28
C ASN A 51 5.11 25.04 18.10
N TRP A 52 4.49 23.93 17.71
CA TRP A 52 3.39 23.96 16.77
C TRP A 52 2.19 24.72 17.35
N ASN A 53 1.57 25.59 16.57
CA ASN A 53 0.31 26.24 16.94
C ASN A 53 -0.86 25.43 16.38
N ALA A 54 -1.58 24.74 17.26
CA ALA A 54 -2.69 23.86 16.90
C ALA A 54 -4.00 24.58 16.56
N GLN A 55 -4.10 25.92 16.70
CA GLN A 55 -5.37 26.64 16.56
C GLN A 55 -6.01 26.43 15.18
N ASN A 56 -5.23 26.50 14.11
CA ASN A 56 -5.77 26.31 12.77
C ASN A 56 -6.29 24.87 12.54
N ALA A 57 -5.63 23.87 13.12
CA ALA A 57 -6.11 22.49 13.09
C ALA A 57 -7.38 22.30 13.93
N ARG A 58 -7.44 22.89 15.13
CA ARG A 58 -8.63 22.91 15.99
C ARG A 58 -9.84 23.51 15.26
N ASP A 59 -9.66 24.64 14.59
CA ASP A 59 -10.73 25.29 13.83
C ASP A 59 -11.25 24.40 12.69
N LEU A 60 -10.34 23.72 11.96
CA LEU A 60 -10.71 22.77 10.92
C LEU A 60 -11.48 21.57 11.50
N MET A 61 -11.01 20.99 12.60
CA MET A 61 -11.66 19.84 13.25
C MET A 61 -13.05 20.20 13.77
N ASN A 62 -13.18 21.36 14.42
CA ASN A 62 -14.48 21.90 14.84
C ASN A 62 -15.43 22.05 13.66
N TYR A 63 -14.94 22.57 12.54
CA TYR A 63 -15.74 22.67 11.32
C TYR A 63 -16.18 21.29 10.83
N THR A 64 -15.29 20.30 10.73
CA THR A 64 -15.63 18.95 10.27
C THR A 64 -16.65 18.27 11.19
N VAL A 65 -16.49 18.43 12.52
CA VAL A 65 -17.46 17.94 13.51
C VAL A 65 -18.83 18.61 13.32
N SER A 66 -18.86 19.94 13.14
CA SER A 66 -20.11 20.69 12.93
C SER A 66 -20.87 20.29 11.66
N LYS A 67 -20.15 19.77 10.66
CA LYS A 67 -20.72 19.26 9.40
C LYS A 67 -21.04 17.77 9.43
N GLY A 68 -20.70 17.07 10.51
CA GLY A 68 -20.83 15.62 10.59
C GLY A 68 -19.92 14.88 9.59
N TYR A 69 -18.82 15.49 9.16
CA TYR A 69 -17.84 14.84 8.29
C TYR A 69 -17.04 13.83 9.08
N LYS A 70 -17.00 12.59 8.57
CA LYS A 70 -16.20 11.51 9.15
C LYS A 70 -14.78 11.60 8.61
N ILE A 71 -13.85 11.99 9.47
CA ILE A 71 -12.42 11.88 9.22
C ILE A 71 -11.92 10.65 9.99
N GLU A 72 -11.29 9.72 9.30
CA GLU A 72 -10.75 8.51 9.93
C GLU A 72 -9.49 8.82 10.72
N SER A 73 -8.65 9.71 10.20
CA SER A 73 -7.37 10.03 10.81
C SER A 73 -6.84 11.40 10.40
N TYR A 74 -5.96 11.92 11.25
CA TYR A 74 -5.17 13.11 10.98
C TYR A 74 -3.69 12.76 10.97
N GLU A 75 -2.96 13.34 10.04
CA GLU A 75 -1.51 13.23 9.92
C GLU A 75 -0.89 14.62 10.06
N LEU A 76 0.28 14.75 10.70
CA LEU A 76 0.86 16.06 11.01
C LEU A 76 2.07 16.39 10.14
N GLY A 77 1.89 17.25 9.14
CA GLY A 77 2.97 17.64 8.22
C GLY A 77 3.30 16.57 7.19
N ASN A 78 4.29 16.87 6.35
CA ASN A 78 4.72 16.02 5.23
C ASN A 78 6.23 16.21 5.01
N GLU A 79 6.97 15.11 5.08
CA GLU A 79 8.41 15.01 4.82
C GLU A 79 9.27 15.98 5.64
N LEU A 80 8.91 16.12 6.93
CA LEU A 80 9.61 16.97 7.91
C LEU A 80 10.58 16.20 8.81
N CYS A 81 10.57 14.87 8.74
CA CYS A 81 11.45 14.01 9.54
C CYS A 81 12.82 13.83 8.88
N ALA A 82 13.77 13.28 9.67
CA ALA A 82 15.13 12.99 9.23
C ALA A 82 15.82 14.23 8.62
N SER A 83 16.31 14.12 7.38
CA SER A 83 16.93 15.24 6.65
C SER A 83 15.93 16.32 6.23
N GLY A 84 14.64 15.98 6.17
CA GLY A 84 13.61 16.78 5.53
C GLY A 84 13.81 16.92 4.01
N VAL A 85 12.80 17.46 3.33
CA VAL A 85 12.88 17.82 1.90
C VAL A 85 12.99 19.32 1.70
N SER A 86 11.95 20.07 2.08
CA SER A 86 11.95 21.55 2.05
C SER A 86 12.06 22.19 3.44
N ALA A 87 11.78 21.40 4.48
CA ALA A 87 11.76 21.80 5.87
C ALA A 87 11.99 20.55 6.73
N LYS A 88 12.51 20.75 7.94
CA LYS A 88 12.65 19.68 8.94
C LYS A 88 12.33 20.17 10.34
N VAL A 89 11.89 19.21 11.16
CA VAL A 89 11.66 19.36 12.60
C VAL A 89 12.39 18.22 13.29
N THR A 90 13.01 18.48 14.45
CA THR A 90 13.70 17.42 15.20
C THR A 90 12.68 16.41 15.74
N ALA A 91 13.10 15.16 15.94
CA ALA A 91 12.23 14.10 16.42
C ALA A 91 11.58 14.45 17.77
N GLU A 92 12.34 15.05 18.69
CA GLU A 92 11.88 15.43 20.03
C GLU A 92 10.85 16.56 19.99
N GLN A 93 11.03 17.53 19.07
CA GLN A 93 10.04 18.60 18.91
C GLN A 93 8.78 18.05 18.25
N TYR A 94 8.93 17.28 17.17
CA TYR A 94 7.79 16.68 16.46
C TYR A 94 6.97 15.75 17.37
N ALA A 95 7.63 15.01 18.27
CA ALA A 95 6.98 14.21 19.29
C ALA A 95 6.08 15.05 20.23
N LYS A 96 6.52 16.25 20.64
CA LYS A 96 5.67 17.15 21.44
C LYS A 96 4.46 17.63 20.65
N ASP A 97 4.65 17.88 19.36
CA ASP A 97 3.60 18.39 18.49
C ASP A 97 2.54 17.32 18.20
N ILE A 98 2.94 16.05 18.03
CA ILE A 98 2.00 14.94 17.84
C ILE A 98 1.19 14.66 19.12
N VAL A 99 1.80 14.84 20.31
CA VAL A 99 1.09 14.77 21.59
C VAL A 99 0.03 15.86 21.67
N GLU A 100 0.36 17.10 21.29
CA GLU A 100 -0.62 18.19 21.22
C GLU A 100 -1.76 17.87 20.25
N LEU A 101 -1.45 17.29 19.08
CA LEU A 101 -2.48 16.83 18.13
C LEU A 101 -3.40 15.78 18.76
N LYS A 102 -2.86 14.78 19.47
CA LYS A 102 -3.69 13.76 20.15
C LYS A 102 -4.57 14.38 21.23
N ASN A 103 -4.08 15.40 21.95
CA ASN A 103 -4.88 16.13 22.93
C ASN A 103 -6.04 16.88 22.27
N VAL A 104 -5.78 17.58 21.16
CA VAL A 104 -6.81 18.25 20.35
C VAL A 104 -7.89 17.25 19.93
N VAL A 105 -7.47 16.09 19.40
CA VAL A 105 -8.41 15.05 18.95
C VAL A 105 -9.27 14.55 20.10
N LYS A 106 -8.67 14.25 21.26
CA LYS A 106 -9.41 13.79 22.45
C LYS A 106 -10.41 14.82 22.97
N GLU A 107 -10.06 16.11 22.91
CA GLU A 107 -10.94 17.20 23.33
C GLU A 107 -12.16 17.34 22.42
N LEU A 108 -11.96 17.28 21.10
CA LEU A 108 -13.03 17.49 20.12
C LEU A 108 -13.86 16.23 19.83
N HIS A 109 -13.30 15.05 20.13
CA HIS A 109 -13.94 13.74 19.98
C HIS A 109 -13.88 12.99 21.32
N PRO A 110 -14.78 13.29 22.27
CA PRO A 110 -14.71 12.73 23.63
C PRO A 110 -15.03 11.23 23.69
N ASP A 111 -15.76 10.67 22.72
CA ASP A 111 -16.04 9.24 22.61
C ASP A 111 -14.87 8.51 21.95
N PRO A 112 -14.13 7.65 22.70
CA PRO A 112 -12.97 6.92 22.18
C PRO A 112 -13.29 6.04 20.97
N SER A 113 -14.52 5.55 20.83
CA SER A 113 -14.91 4.68 19.71
C SER A 113 -15.03 5.42 18.37
N SER A 114 -15.11 6.76 18.43
CA SER A 114 -15.28 7.65 17.27
C SER A 114 -14.08 8.55 17.03
N GLN A 115 -13.03 8.44 17.84
CA GLN A 115 -11.84 9.28 17.74
C GLN A 115 -11.07 8.99 16.45
N PRO A 116 -10.79 10.02 15.63
CA PRO A 116 -9.86 9.87 14.51
C PRO A 116 -8.48 9.44 14.99
N LYS A 117 -7.83 8.56 14.23
CA LYS A 117 -6.45 8.12 14.50
C LYS A 117 -5.47 9.27 14.26
N VAL A 118 -4.35 9.24 14.97
CA VAL A 118 -3.24 10.17 14.79
C VAL A 118 -2.06 9.44 14.15
N LEU A 119 -1.62 9.95 13.01
CA LEU A 119 -0.58 9.36 12.16
C LEU A 119 0.62 10.29 12.03
N GLY A 120 1.79 9.71 11.78
CA GLY A 120 3.02 10.45 11.46
C GLY A 120 4.25 9.54 11.47
N PRO A 121 5.44 10.03 11.06
CA PRO A 121 5.73 11.41 10.68
C PRO A 121 5.54 11.78 9.20
N ALA A 122 5.01 10.88 8.38
CA ALA A 122 4.78 11.13 6.94
C ALA A 122 6.05 11.52 6.18
N GLY A 123 7.13 10.73 6.31
CA GLY A 123 8.36 11.03 5.57
C GLY A 123 9.31 9.86 5.46
N PHE A 124 10.54 10.14 5.05
CA PHE A 124 11.53 9.10 4.78
C PHE A 124 12.08 8.50 6.07
N PHE A 125 12.24 7.18 6.04
CA PHE A 125 12.69 6.42 7.19
C PHE A 125 14.12 6.78 7.58
N ASP A 126 14.30 7.14 8.86
CA ASP A 126 15.60 7.20 9.52
C ASP A 126 15.47 6.52 10.88
N LYS A 127 16.30 5.50 11.11
CA LYS A 127 16.19 4.61 12.27
C LYS A 127 16.23 5.39 13.59
N LYS A 128 17.15 6.34 13.71
CA LYS A 128 17.35 7.12 14.94
C LYS A 128 16.21 8.11 15.15
N TRP A 129 15.82 8.83 14.11
CA TRP A 129 14.73 9.79 14.17
C TRP A 129 13.42 9.10 14.58
N PHE A 130 13.10 7.97 13.97
CA PHE A 130 11.86 7.23 14.23
C PHE A 130 11.83 6.62 15.64
N SER A 131 12.95 6.05 16.12
CA SER A 131 13.01 5.54 17.50
C SER A 131 12.86 6.68 18.51
N THR A 132 13.59 7.78 18.33
CA THR A 132 13.50 8.95 19.21
C THR A 132 12.09 9.57 19.19
N PHE A 133 11.43 9.60 18.04
CA PHE A 133 10.06 10.09 17.91
C PHE A 133 9.06 9.26 18.74
N LEU A 134 9.10 7.93 18.63
CA LEU A 134 8.21 7.05 19.39
C LEU A 134 8.51 7.10 20.90
N GLU A 135 9.78 7.07 21.29
CA GLU A 135 10.21 7.19 22.69
C GLU A 135 9.70 8.48 23.34
N ASN A 136 9.76 9.61 22.62
CA ASN A 136 9.38 10.92 23.17
C ASN A 136 7.88 11.24 23.05
N SER A 137 7.16 10.61 22.12
CA SER A 137 5.71 10.84 21.97
C SER A 137 4.90 10.09 23.03
N GLY A 138 5.38 8.93 23.47
CA GLY A 138 4.76 8.16 24.54
C GLY A 138 3.61 7.26 24.08
N GLN A 139 3.09 6.49 25.03
CA GLN A 139 2.14 5.41 24.79
C GLN A 139 0.78 5.91 24.25
N ASP A 140 0.24 5.18 23.25
CA ASP A 140 -1.08 5.40 22.65
C ASP A 140 -1.31 6.80 22.03
N VAL A 141 -0.22 7.50 21.69
CA VAL A 141 -0.28 8.81 21.02
C VAL A 141 -0.32 8.67 19.50
N VAL A 142 0.55 7.82 18.95
CA VAL A 142 0.68 7.59 17.50
C VAL A 142 0.03 6.25 17.15
N ASP A 143 -1.14 6.29 16.52
CA ASP A 143 -1.90 5.10 16.15
C ASP A 143 -1.28 4.40 14.91
N GLY A 144 -0.61 5.15 14.03
CA GLY A 144 0.12 4.60 12.89
C GLY A 144 1.40 5.37 12.59
N LEU A 145 2.53 4.64 12.59
CA LEU A 145 3.85 5.12 12.23
C LEU A 145 3.99 5.11 10.70
N THR A 146 3.82 6.26 10.08
CA THR A 146 3.80 6.42 8.62
C THR A 146 5.18 6.78 8.06
N HIS A 147 5.52 6.15 6.94
CA HIS A 147 6.72 6.48 6.17
C HIS A 147 6.44 6.50 4.67
N HIS A 148 7.32 7.17 3.93
CA HIS A 148 7.24 7.32 2.47
C HIS A 148 8.24 6.40 1.77
N ILE A 149 7.85 5.82 0.64
CA ILE A 149 8.74 4.97 -0.17
C ILE A 149 8.68 5.32 -1.66
N TYR A 150 9.87 5.43 -2.27
CA TYR A 150 10.06 5.65 -3.72
C TYR A 150 11.25 4.82 -4.20
N ASN A 151 11.01 3.52 -4.38
CA ASN A 151 12.07 2.52 -4.44
C ASN A 151 12.94 2.61 -5.70
N LEU A 152 12.44 3.18 -6.80
CA LEU A 152 13.15 3.23 -8.10
C LEU A 152 14.08 4.44 -8.25
N GLY A 153 13.92 5.47 -7.40
CA GLY A 153 14.66 6.72 -7.49
C GLY A 153 13.91 7.83 -8.26
N PRO A 154 14.62 8.79 -8.90
CA PRO A 154 14.00 9.96 -9.50
C PRO A 154 13.35 9.64 -10.87
N GLY A 155 12.20 10.25 -11.15
CA GLY A 155 11.44 10.07 -12.38
C GLY A 155 12.18 10.41 -13.70
N ASN A 156 13.24 11.21 -13.65
CA ASN A 156 14.05 11.56 -14.82
C ASN A 156 15.22 10.60 -15.09
N ASP A 157 15.39 9.57 -14.27
CA ASP A 157 16.40 8.55 -14.47
C ASP A 157 16.04 7.66 -15.67
N ARG A 158 16.96 7.56 -16.63
CA ARG A 158 16.77 6.77 -17.85
C ARG A 158 16.82 5.26 -17.62
N SER A 159 17.41 4.83 -16.49
CA SER A 159 17.53 3.43 -16.09
C SER A 159 16.33 2.91 -15.28
N LEU A 160 15.26 3.71 -15.11
CA LEU A 160 14.08 3.28 -14.35
C LEU A 160 13.48 1.99 -14.88
N ILE A 161 13.47 1.79 -16.20
CA ILE A 161 12.94 0.58 -16.84
C ILE A 161 13.75 -0.67 -16.45
N ASP A 162 15.06 -0.54 -16.29
CA ASP A 162 15.92 -1.65 -15.89
C ASP A 162 15.73 -1.96 -14.40
N LYS A 163 15.66 -0.92 -13.56
CA LYS A 163 15.48 -1.04 -12.12
C LYS A 163 14.18 -1.71 -11.70
N VAL A 164 13.08 -1.41 -12.39
CA VAL A 164 11.77 -1.99 -12.08
C VAL A 164 11.68 -3.47 -12.48
N GLN A 165 12.56 -3.93 -13.36
CA GLN A 165 12.66 -5.34 -13.78
C GLN A 165 13.74 -6.11 -12.98
N ASP A 166 14.55 -5.44 -12.17
CA ASP A 166 15.62 -6.08 -11.39
C ASP A 166 15.09 -6.59 -10.04
N PRO A 167 14.97 -7.93 -9.85
CA PRO A 167 14.47 -8.49 -8.60
C PRO A 167 15.38 -8.21 -7.41
N PHE A 168 16.68 -8.02 -7.60
CA PHE A 168 17.61 -7.72 -6.51
C PHE A 168 17.48 -6.26 -6.09
N TYR A 169 17.36 -5.36 -7.06
CA TYR A 169 17.10 -3.95 -6.80
C TYR A 169 15.80 -3.76 -6.01
N LEU A 170 14.71 -4.38 -6.47
CA LEU A 170 13.41 -4.32 -5.78
C LEU A 170 13.41 -4.95 -4.38
N SER A 171 14.36 -5.84 -4.07
CA SER A 171 14.45 -6.49 -2.74
C SER A 171 15.13 -5.62 -1.68
N GLN A 172 15.82 -4.55 -2.08
CA GLN A 172 16.58 -3.70 -1.14
C GLN A 172 15.69 -3.06 -0.06
N ILE A 173 14.42 -2.77 -0.38
CA ILE A 173 13.46 -2.17 0.56
C ILE A 173 13.07 -3.09 1.73
N ALA A 174 13.27 -4.41 1.60
CA ALA A 174 12.86 -5.37 2.61
C ALA A 174 13.51 -5.09 3.98
N GLN A 175 14.77 -4.64 3.99
CA GLN A 175 15.46 -4.29 5.22
C GLN A 175 14.82 -3.08 5.91
N THR A 176 14.37 -2.06 5.16
CA THR A 176 13.64 -0.91 5.72
C THR A 176 12.33 -1.35 6.39
N PHE A 177 11.54 -2.21 5.76
CA PHE A 177 10.31 -2.73 6.37
C PHE A 177 10.59 -3.55 7.64
N LYS A 178 11.68 -4.33 7.64
CA LYS A 178 12.13 -5.05 8.84
C LYS A 178 12.51 -4.09 9.96
N ASP A 179 13.34 -3.08 9.68
CA ASP A 179 13.77 -2.10 10.67
C ASP A 179 12.58 -1.30 11.25
N ILE A 180 11.60 -0.92 10.42
CA ILE A 180 10.38 -0.26 10.90
C ILE A 180 9.57 -1.19 11.80
N SER A 181 9.41 -2.45 11.41
CA SER A 181 8.69 -3.45 12.21
C SER A 181 9.38 -3.67 13.56
N ASP A 182 10.71 -3.71 13.59
CA ASP A 182 11.50 -3.82 14.82
C ASP A 182 11.35 -2.57 15.68
N ILE A 183 11.30 -1.37 15.09
CA ILE A 183 11.06 -0.13 15.84
C ILE A 183 9.67 -0.12 16.46
N VAL A 184 8.63 -0.45 15.71
CA VAL A 184 7.25 -0.53 16.23
C VAL A 184 7.20 -1.54 17.38
N LYS A 185 7.78 -2.73 17.20
CA LYS A 185 7.80 -3.77 18.24
C LYS A 185 8.47 -3.31 19.53
N ASN A 186 9.56 -2.56 19.44
CA ASN A 186 10.39 -2.20 20.59
C ASN A 186 10.00 -0.87 21.26
N PHE A 187 9.54 0.12 20.48
CA PHE A 187 9.32 1.49 20.95
C PHE A 187 7.87 1.95 20.89
N GLY A 188 7.00 1.24 20.16
CA GLY A 188 5.59 1.62 20.02
C GLY A 188 4.68 0.46 19.66
N PRO A 189 4.59 -0.61 20.49
CA PRO A 189 3.80 -1.80 20.18
C PRO A 189 2.29 -1.55 20.03
N TRP A 190 1.81 -0.36 20.42
CA TRP A 190 0.44 0.12 20.19
C TRP A 190 0.21 0.68 18.78
N SER A 191 1.28 0.97 18.03
CA SER A 191 1.23 1.63 16.73
C SER A 191 1.30 0.62 15.58
N GLY A 192 0.65 0.91 14.45
CA GLY A 192 0.83 0.15 13.22
C GLY A 192 1.97 0.70 12.35
N ALA A 193 2.76 -0.17 11.70
CA ALA A 193 3.72 0.25 10.68
C ALA A 193 3.02 0.50 9.34
N TRP A 194 2.94 1.75 8.90
CA TRP A 194 2.15 2.14 7.72
C TRP A 194 3.05 2.76 6.65
N VAL A 195 2.77 2.44 5.39
CA VAL A 195 3.27 3.21 4.24
C VAL A 195 2.24 4.30 3.96
N GLY A 196 2.55 5.55 4.32
CA GLY A 196 1.63 6.69 4.21
C GLY A 196 1.59 7.30 2.80
N GLU A 197 2.72 7.23 2.11
CA GLU A 197 2.86 7.66 0.71
C GLU A 197 3.79 6.69 -0.01
N SER A 198 3.45 6.32 -1.24
CA SER A 198 4.28 5.42 -2.04
C SER A 198 4.16 5.71 -3.52
N GLY A 199 5.27 5.50 -4.22
CA GLY A 199 5.29 5.37 -5.68
C GLY A 199 6.48 4.55 -6.12
N GLY A 200 6.53 4.23 -7.42
CA GLY A 200 7.73 3.65 -8.02
C GLY A 200 8.91 4.63 -7.95
N ALA A 201 8.73 5.81 -8.56
CA ALA A 201 9.75 6.86 -8.65
C ALA A 201 9.22 8.21 -8.15
N TYR A 202 10.07 8.97 -7.44
CA TYR A 202 9.73 10.34 -7.01
C TYR A 202 9.87 11.33 -8.18
N ASN A 203 9.64 12.63 -7.96
CA ASN A 203 9.59 13.64 -9.03
C ASN A 203 8.50 13.38 -10.09
N SER A 204 7.31 12.98 -9.64
CA SER A 204 6.13 12.68 -10.50
C SER A 204 6.25 11.43 -11.37
N GLY A 205 7.18 10.53 -11.04
CA GLY A 205 7.36 9.27 -11.76
C GLY A 205 8.10 9.40 -13.10
N GLY A 206 8.43 8.26 -13.69
CA GLY A 206 9.07 8.17 -15.00
C GLY A 206 8.04 8.17 -16.12
N LYS A 207 8.20 9.06 -17.11
CA LYS A 207 7.26 9.21 -18.23
C LYS A 207 6.93 7.89 -18.92
N ASP A 208 7.92 7.02 -19.09
CA ASP A 208 7.80 5.79 -19.89
C ASP A 208 7.81 4.52 -19.02
N VAL A 209 7.63 4.68 -17.70
CA VAL A 209 7.61 3.58 -16.72
C VAL A 209 6.41 3.70 -15.80
N SER A 210 6.20 4.85 -15.17
CA SER A 210 5.27 4.95 -14.04
C SER A 210 3.79 4.86 -14.42
N ARG A 211 3.44 5.08 -15.70
CA ARG A 211 2.07 4.97 -16.22
C ARG A 211 1.81 3.72 -17.08
N THR A 212 2.78 2.81 -17.18
CA THR A 212 2.75 1.68 -18.10
C THR A 212 2.61 0.37 -17.34
N PHE A 213 2.42 -0.73 -18.06
CA PHE A 213 2.28 -2.09 -17.50
C PHE A 213 3.36 -2.43 -16.48
N VAL A 214 4.63 -2.09 -16.75
CA VAL A 214 5.75 -2.45 -15.87
C VAL A 214 5.66 -1.82 -14.46
N ASN A 215 4.91 -0.73 -14.30
CA ASN A 215 4.58 -0.15 -12.98
C ASN A 215 3.10 -0.31 -12.62
N GLY A 216 2.36 -1.11 -13.39
CA GLY A 216 0.95 -1.36 -13.28
C GLY A 216 0.68 -2.52 -12.33
N PHE A 217 0.78 -2.29 -11.02
CA PHE A 217 0.18 -3.21 -10.05
C PHE A 217 -1.34 -3.07 -10.16
N CYS A 218 -2.02 -4.14 -10.58
CA CYS A 218 -3.47 -4.15 -10.75
C CYS A 218 -4.18 -4.11 -9.40
N ALA A 219 -4.22 -2.94 -8.77
CA ALA A 219 -4.88 -2.69 -7.49
C ALA A 219 -6.34 -3.19 -7.48
N LEU A 220 -7.02 -3.17 -8.64
CA LEU A 220 -8.34 -3.75 -8.81
C LEU A 220 -8.36 -5.29 -8.67
N MET A 221 -7.38 -5.99 -9.26
CA MET A 221 -7.22 -7.45 -9.10
C MET A 221 -6.88 -7.80 -7.67
N TRP A 222 -5.89 -7.10 -7.11
CA TRP A 222 -5.51 -7.25 -5.72
C TRP A 222 -6.72 -7.06 -4.80
N HIS A 223 -7.49 -5.99 -5.00
CA HIS A 223 -8.70 -5.74 -4.25
C HIS A 223 -9.72 -6.87 -4.42
N ARG A 224 -10.00 -7.35 -5.62
CA ARG A 224 -11.05 -8.37 -5.80
C ARG A 224 -10.65 -9.76 -5.33
N LEU A 225 -9.37 -10.12 -5.37
CA LEU A 225 -8.93 -11.51 -5.22
C LEU A 225 -8.19 -11.75 -3.89
N MET A 226 -7.32 -10.83 -3.47
CA MET A 226 -6.46 -11.03 -2.30
C MET A 226 -7.20 -10.70 -0.99
N GLY A 227 -7.26 -11.66 -0.08
CA GLY A 227 -7.84 -11.47 1.25
C GLY A 227 -6.91 -10.76 2.24
N LYS A 228 -7.42 -10.50 3.44
CA LYS A 228 -6.69 -9.75 4.48
C LYS A 228 -5.62 -10.58 5.21
N ASN A 229 -5.80 -11.90 5.26
CA ASN A 229 -4.87 -12.80 5.93
C ASN A 229 -3.72 -13.16 4.98
N VAL A 230 -2.52 -12.70 5.32
CA VAL A 230 -1.28 -12.98 4.58
C VAL A 230 -0.77 -14.37 4.95
N LEU A 231 -0.32 -15.14 3.97
CA LEU A 231 0.31 -16.44 4.16
C LEU A 231 1.78 -16.37 3.72
N SER A 232 2.63 -17.20 4.34
CA SER A 232 4.02 -17.36 3.90
C SER A 232 4.06 -18.15 2.59
N ALA A 233 4.81 -17.65 1.61
CA ALA A 233 5.14 -18.36 0.37
C ALA A 233 6.65 -18.42 0.22
N THR A 234 7.17 -19.61 -0.09
CA THR A 234 8.59 -19.80 -0.42
C THR A 234 8.74 -20.65 -1.68
N HIS A 235 9.81 -20.43 -2.44
CA HIS A 235 10.15 -21.28 -3.57
C HIS A 235 11.67 -21.33 -3.77
N ASN A 236 12.15 -22.44 -4.32
CA ASN A 236 13.56 -22.62 -4.69
C ASN A 236 13.83 -22.28 -6.17
N GLY A 237 12.86 -21.64 -6.85
CA GLY A 237 12.96 -21.22 -8.25
C GLY A 237 13.84 -19.98 -8.48
N SER A 238 13.85 -19.49 -9.71
CA SER A 238 14.60 -18.29 -10.12
C SER A 238 14.17 -17.04 -9.32
N PRO A 239 15.09 -16.12 -8.97
CA PRO A 239 14.75 -14.85 -8.32
C PRO A 239 13.90 -13.92 -9.20
N TYR A 240 13.82 -14.19 -10.51
CA TYR A 240 12.96 -13.46 -11.45
C TYR A 240 11.48 -13.88 -11.36
N LEU A 241 11.17 -14.98 -10.65
CA LEU A 241 9.81 -15.31 -10.25
C LEU A 241 9.63 -14.83 -8.81
N ARG A 242 8.55 -14.09 -8.55
CA ARG A 242 8.12 -13.74 -7.20
C ARG A 242 6.75 -14.33 -6.93
N ALA A 243 6.57 -14.88 -5.74
CA ALA A 243 5.31 -15.46 -5.32
C ALA A 243 4.84 -14.85 -3.99
N TYR A 244 3.57 -14.51 -3.93
CA TYR A 244 2.89 -14.05 -2.72
C TYR A 244 1.59 -14.82 -2.55
N SER A 245 1.18 -15.10 -1.32
CA SER A 245 -0.01 -15.89 -1.02
C SER A 245 -0.83 -15.25 0.09
N HIS A 246 -2.14 -15.19 -0.11
CA HIS A 246 -3.09 -14.74 0.88
C HIS A 246 -4.24 -15.74 0.95
N CYS A 247 -5.00 -15.74 2.04
CA CYS A 247 -6.34 -16.31 1.99
C CYS A 247 -7.15 -15.61 0.89
N SER A 248 -8.00 -16.35 0.20
CA SER A 248 -8.88 -15.79 -0.82
C SER A 248 -9.88 -14.82 -0.20
N ARG A 249 -10.22 -13.73 -0.91
CA ARG A 249 -11.08 -12.68 -0.36
C ARG A 249 -12.52 -13.13 -0.12
N ASP A 250 -13.15 -13.69 -1.16
CA ASP A 250 -14.58 -14.01 -1.17
C ASP A 250 -14.86 -15.51 -1.38
N LYS A 251 -13.81 -16.35 -1.40
CA LYS A 251 -13.90 -17.79 -1.70
C LYS A 251 -13.12 -18.60 -0.67
N PRO A 252 -13.51 -19.85 -0.37
CA PRO A 252 -12.71 -20.74 0.46
C PRO A 252 -11.41 -21.11 -0.25
N GLY A 253 -10.29 -21.10 0.49
CA GLY A 253 -8.96 -21.44 -0.02
C GLY A 253 -8.02 -20.24 -0.07
N ILE A 254 -7.08 -20.28 -1.02
CA ILE A 254 -5.99 -19.29 -1.11
C ILE A 254 -5.93 -18.63 -2.49
N THR A 255 -5.42 -17.40 -2.52
CA THR A 255 -5.09 -16.68 -3.76
C THR A 255 -3.59 -16.41 -3.79
N LEU A 256 -2.97 -16.73 -4.92
CA LEU A 256 -1.57 -16.49 -5.22
C LEU A 256 -1.43 -15.30 -6.17
N LEU A 257 -0.39 -14.50 -5.96
CA LEU A 257 0.13 -13.54 -6.92
C LEU A 257 1.52 -14.02 -7.35
N LEU A 258 1.66 -14.32 -8.64
CA LEU A 258 2.92 -14.70 -9.26
C LEU A 258 3.35 -13.58 -10.21
N ILE A 259 4.59 -13.13 -10.10
CA ILE A 259 5.16 -12.08 -10.96
C ILE A 259 6.41 -12.66 -11.62
N ASN A 260 6.40 -12.73 -12.96
CA ASN A 260 7.54 -13.15 -13.75
C ASN A 260 8.20 -11.93 -14.40
N MET A 261 9.42 -11.63 -13.98
CA MET A 261 10.26 -10.55 -14.50
C MET A 261 11.34 -11.06 -15.47
N SER A 262 11.28 -12.35 -15.86
CA SER A 262 12.13 -12.88 -16.93
C SER A 262 11.51 -12.54 -18.27
N ASN A 263 12.33 -12.04 -19.19
CA ASN A 263 11.90 -11.67 -20.55
C ASN A 263 11.87 -12.84 -21.56
N SER A 264 12.25 -14.04 -21.14
CA SER A 264 12.43 -15.18 -22.05
C SER A 264 11.99 -16.51 -21.46
N THR A 265 11.87 -16.62 -20.14
CA THR A 265 11.53 -17.88 -19.47
C THR A 265 10.06 -17.90 -19.07
N THR A 266 9.34 -18.93 -19.51
CA THR A 266 8.05 -19.30 -18.92
C THR A 266 8.31 -20.18 -17.70
N PHE A 267 7.75 -19.83 -16.54
CA PHE A 267 7.85 -20.67 -15.36
C PHE A 267 6.64 -21.60 -15.26
N GLU A 268 6.88 -22.85 -14.88
CA GLU A 268 5.83 -23.81 -14.51
C GLU A 268 5.86 -23.98 -12.99
N VAL A 269 4.79 -23.55 -12.32
CA VAL A 269 4.70 -23.50 -10.87
C VAL A 269 3.72 -24.55 -10.37
N SER A 270 4.18 -25.42 -9.49
CA SER A 270 3.34 -26.35 -8.73
C SER A 270 3.24 -25.88 -7.29
N VAL A 271 2.06 -25.99 -6.70
CA VAL A 271 1.76 -25.48 -5.35
C VAL A 271 1.64 -26.66 -4.41
N ALA A 272 2.35 -26.62 -3.29
CA ALA A 272 2.30 -27.60 -2.23
C ALA A 272 2.00 -26.92 -0.89
N ASN A 273 1.38 -27.64 0.04
CA ASN A 273 1.20 -27.19 1.42
C ASN A 273 2.35 -27.73 2.28
N ASP A 274 3.05 -26.84 2.99
CA ASP A 274 4.17 -27.17 3.88
C ASP A 274 3.74 -28.01 5.11
N GLU A 275 2.45 -28.00 5.48
CA GLU A 275 1.91 -28.81 6.58
C GLU A 275 1.63 -30.27 6.20
N ASN A 276 1.75 -30.64 4.92
CA ASN A 276 1.64 -32.04 4.50
C ASN A 276 2.98 -32.78 4.72
N LEU A 277 3.26 -33.14 5.99
CA LEU A 277 4.38 -33.98 6.41
C LEU A 277 4.38 -35.37 5.75
N TYR A 278 3.23 -35.79 5.23
CA TYR A 278 3.11 -36.83 4.24
C TYR A 278 2.50 -36.18 3.01
N PRO A 279 3.18 -36.17 1.84
CA PRO A 279 2.53 -35.91 0.58
C PRO A 279 1.66 -37.13 0.28
N ASP A 280 0.59 -37.32 1.06
CA ASP A 280 -0.55 -38.01 0.53
C ASP A 280 -0.87 -37.24 -0.73
N ASN A 281 -0.71 -37.92 -1.86
CA ASN A 281 -1.10 -37.45 -3.16
C ASN A 281 -2.37 -36.64 -2.92
N MET A 282 -2.26 -35.32 -3.00
CA MET A 282 -3.43 -34.47 -3.13
C MET A 282 -3.96 -34.90 -4.48
N LYS A 283 -4.71 -36.01 -4.48
CA LYS A 283 -5.71 -36.32 -5.46
C LYS A 283 -6.66 -35.17 -5.26
N CYS A 284 -6.36 -34.04 -5.90
CA CYS A 284 -7.36 -33.27 -6.57
C CYS A 284 -8.12 -34.31 -7.40
N ASN A 285 -9.14 -34.93 -6.80
CA ASN A 285 -10.02 -35.84 -7.51
C ASN A 285 -10.44 -35.06 -8.74
N GLY A 286 -10.14 -35.61 -9.93
CA GLY A 286 -10.29 -34.91 -11.21
C GLY A 286 -11.65 -34.24 -11.25
N GLY A 287 -11.66 -32.90 -11.22
CA GLY A 287 -12.87 -32.11 -11.07
C GLY A 287 -12.71 -30.78 -10.33
N MET A 288 -11.68 -30.58 -9.51
CA MET A 288 -11.42 -29.26 -8.92
C MET A 288 -10.73 -28.35 -9.93
N GLN A 289 -11.42 -27.28 -10.31
CA GLN A 289 -10.90 -26.21 -11.15
C GLN A 289 -10.32 -25.10 -10.26
N ARG A 290 -9.26 -24.47 -10.75
CA ARG A 290 -8.75 -23.21 -10.22
C ARG A 290 -9.01 -22.09 -11.22
N GLU A 291 -9.02 -20.88 -10.71
CA GLU A 291 -9.21 -19.67 -11.50
C GLU A 291 -7.86 -18.98 -11.73
N GLU A 292 -7.54 -18.70 -12.98
CA GLU A 292 -6.33 -17.97 -13.37
C GLU A 292 -6.67 -16.65 -14.06
N TYR A 293 -5.94 -15.60 -13.69
CA TYR A 293 -6.07 -14.25 -14.24
C TYR A 293 -4.68 -13.81 -14.70
N HIS A 294 -4.39 -14.01 -15.99
CA HIS A 294 -3.13 -13.68 -16.63
C HIS A 294 -3.13 -12.25 -17.11
N LEU A 295 -2.19 -11.48 -16.61
CA LEU A 295 -2.00 -10.07 -16.93
C LEU A 295 -0.75 -9.90 -17.76
N THR A 296 -0.91 -9.36 -18.97
CA THR A 296 0.18 -9.13 -19.92
C THR A 296 0.09 -7.75 -20.55
N PRO A 297 1.22 -7.18 -20.98
CA PRO A 297 1.20 -5.96 -21.77
C PRO A 297 0.73 -6.24 -23.20
N GLU A 298 0.04 -5.27 -23.81
CA GLU A 298 -0.29 -5.33 -25.24
C GLU A 298 0.97 -5.51 -26.10
N CYS A 299 0.93 -6.47 -27.02
CA CYS A 299 2.03 -6.84 -27.91
C CYS A 299 3.35 -7.21 -27.20
N GLY A 300 3.33 -7.55 -25.91
CA GLY A 300 4.55 -7.84 -25.14
C GLY A 300 5.37 -6.59 -24.78
N ASN A 301 4.85 -5.39 -25.00
CA ASN A 301 5.56 -4.15 -24.71
C ASN A 301 5.36 -3.71 -23.24
N LEU A 302 6.35 -3.93 -22.38
CA LEU A 302 6.34 -3.50 -20.98
C LEU A 302 6.02 -2.00 -20.74
N GLN A 303 6.28 -1.15 -21.74
CA GLN A 303 5.98 0.28 -21.70
C GLN A 303 4.60 0.62 -22.30
N SER A 304 3.77 -0.38 -22.61
CA SER A 304 2.37 -0.18 -23.01
C SER A 304 1.54 0.32 -21.83
N ASP A 305 0.60 1.23 -22.09
CA ASP A 305 -0.46 1.64 -21.16
C ASP A 305 -1.72 0.76 -21.30
N VAL A 306 -1.70 -0.22 -22.21
CA VAL A 306 -2.77 -1.21 -22.38
C VAL A 306 -2.40 -2.51 -21.69
N LEU A 307 -3.22 -2.87 -20.71
CA LEU A 307 -3.17 -4.11 -19.97
C LEU A 307 -4.17 -5.11 -20.55
N LEU A 308 -3.74 -6.34 -20.77
CA LEU A 308 -4.59 -7.46 -21.17
C LEU A 308 -4.88 -8.35 -19.95
N LEU A 309 -6.13 -8.80 -19.81
CA LEU A 309 -6.54 -9.89 -18.93
C LEU A 309 -6.89 -11.09 -19.80
N ASN A 310 -6.18 -12.21 -19.63
CA ASN A 310 -6.40 -13.43 -20.40
C ASN A 310 -6.43 -13.15 -21.92
N GLY A 311 -5.50 -12.29 -22.37
CA GLY A 311 -5.38 -11.84 -23.77
C GLY A 311 -6.37 -10.76 -24.22
N THR A 312 -7.33 -10.36 -23.38
CA THR A 312 -8.34 -9.33 -23.72
C THR A 312 -8.00 -7.98 -23.10
N PRO A 313 -7.98 -6.86 -23.85
CA PRO A 313 -7.71 -5.54 -23.28
C PRO A 313 -8.71 -5.14 -22.19
N LEU A 314 -8.19 -4.79 -21.01
CA LEU A 314 -8.99 -4.21 -19.94
C LEU A 314 -9.24 -2.73 -20.21
N LYS A 315 -10.45 -2.44 -20.68
CA LYS A 315 -10.93 -1.07 -20.94
C LYS A 315 -12.24 -0.87 -20.21
N LEU A 316 -12.50 0.37 -19.79
CA LEU A 316 -13.83 0.73 -19.30
C LEU A 316 -14.86 0.48 -20.39
N THR A 317 -16.08 0.15 -19.97
CA THR A 317 -17.21 0.05 -20.90
C THR A 317 -17.54 1.43 -21.49
N GLU A 318 -18.39 1.49 -22.51
CA GLU A 318 -18.86 2.78 -23.07
C GLU A 318 -19.56 3.65 -22.01
N SER A 319 -20.12 3.03 -20.97
CA SER A 319 -20.75 3.69 -19.81
C SER A 319 -19.75 4.14 -18.73
N LEU A 320 -18.45 3.95 -18.96
CA LEU A 320 -17.36 4.18 -17.99
C LEU A 320 -17.39 3.23 -16.78
N ASP A 321 -18.12 2.13 -16.85
CA ASP A 321 -18.13 1.09 -15.82
C ASP A 321 -16.88 0.21 -15.90
N ILE A 322 -16.47 -0.33 -14.74
CA ILE A 322 -15.42 -1.35 -14.66
C ILE A 322 -15.89 -2.61 -15.40
N PRO A 323 -15.10 -3.15 -16.36
CA PRO A 323 -15.50 -4.35 -17.10
C PRO A 323 -15.60 -5.58 -16.19
N SER A 324 -16.29 -6.61 -16.68
CA SER A 324 -16.27 -7.94 -16.04
C SER A 324 -14.86 -8.51 -16.04
N ILE A 325 -14.44 -9.04 -14.90
CA ILE A 325 -13.11 -9.63 -14.70
C ILE A 325 -13.34 -11.13 -14.57
N ASN A 326 -13.22 -11.84 -15.69
CA ASN A 326 -13.54 -13.26 -15.77
C ASN A 326 -12.25 -14.09 -15.73
N PRO A 327 -12.20 -15.16 -14.91
CA PRO A 327 -11.06 -16.06 -14.89
C PRO A 327 -11.03 -17.00 -16.08
N GLU A 328 -9.85 -17.56 -16.35
CA GLU A 328 -9.72 -18.83 -17.03
C GLU A 328 -9.84 -19.97 -16.01
N LEU A 329 -10.63 -21.00 -16.33
CA LEU A 329 -10.80 -22.17 -15.48
C LEU A 329 -9.83 -23.26 -15.92
N VAL A 330 -8.92 -23.63 -15.03
CA VAL A 330 -7.83 -24.57 -15.30
C VAL A 330 -7.91 -25.74 -14.32
N ASP A 331 -7.52 -26.93 -14.76
CA ASP A 331 -7.44 -28.10 -13.87
C ASP A 331 -6.42 -27.85 -12.76
N ALA A 332 -6.83 -27.98 -11.50
CA ALA A 332 -5.98 -27.71 -10.35
C ALA A 332 -4.74 -28.62 -10.27
N SER A 333 -4.74 -29.77 -10.94
CA SER A 333 -3.60 -30.71 -10.99
C SER A 333 -2.50 -30.31 -12.00
N SER A 334 -2.81 -29.45 -12.97
CA SER A 334 -1.84 -29.01 -13.97
C SER A 334 -0.88 -27.96 -13.39
N PRO A 335 0.39 -27.87 -13.79
CA PRO A 335 1.24 -26.75 -13.39
C PRO A 335 0.65 -25.40 -13.82
N ILE A 336 0.82 -24.36 -13.01
CA ILE A 336 0.47 -22.98 -13.37
C ILE A 336 1.57 -22.46 -14.30
N LYS A 337 1.20 -21.99 -15.49
CA LYS A 337 2.16 -21.41 -16.44
C LYS A 337 2.22 -19.90 -16.28
N VAL A 338 3.41 -19.36 -16.03
CA VAL A 338 3.63 -17.92 -15.86
C VAL A 338 4.53 -17.46 -17.00
N SER A 339 3.94 -16.82 -18.02
CA SER A 339 4.65 -16.35 -19.21
C SER A 339 5.72 -15.28 -18.88
N PRO A 340 6.72 -15.06 -19.75
CA PRO A 340 7.67 -13.98 -19.59
C PRO A 340 6.98 -12.63 -19.40
N ASP A 341 7.59 -11.74 -18.60
CA ASP A 341 7.13 -10.36 -18.40
C ASP A 341 5.62 -10.24 -18.11
N SER A 342 5.12 -11.10 -17.21
CA SER A 342 3.70 -11.23 -16.90
C SER A 342 3.42 -11.33 -15.40
N ILE A 343 2.18 -11.05 -15.05
CA ILE A 343 1.65 -11.18 -13.68
C ILE A 343 0.46 -12.12 -13.72
N VAL A 344 0.36 -13.04 -12.78
CA VAL A 344 -0.74 -14.00 -12.72
C VAL A 344 -1.33 -14.02 -11.32
N PHE A 345 -2.64 -13.81 -11.22
CA PHE A 345 -3.38 -14.13 -10.00
C PHE A 345 -4.01 -15.51 -10.15
N VAL A 346 -3.90 -16.35 -9.12
CA VAL A 346 -4.46 -17.70 -9.14
C VAL A 346 -5.27 -17.94 -7.87
N THR A 347 -6.56 -18.27 -8.01
CA THR A 347 -7.40 -18.66 -6.88
C THR A 347 -7.54 -20.19 -6.84
N LEU A 348 -7.00 -20.79 -5.78
CA LEU A 348 -7.10 -22.22 -5.51
C LEU A 348 -8.29 -22.46 -4.57
N ILE A 349 -9.43 -22.77 -5.17
CA ILE A 349 -10.69 -22.98 -4.46
C ILE A 349 -10.60 -24.27 -3.65
N GLY A 350 -10.93 -24.19 -2.36
CA GLY A 350 -10.92 -25.35 -1.45
C GLY A 350 -9.52 -25.84 -1.07
N PHE A 351 -8.46 -25.07 -1.36
CA PHE A 351 -7.13 -25.35 -0.84
C PHE A 351 -7.14 -25.33 0.68
N ASN A 352 -6.75 -26.44 1.31
CA ASN A 352 -6.77 -26.56 2.77
C ASN A 352 -5.58 -25.81 3.38
N ALA A 353 -5.81 -24.58 3.82
CA ALA A 353 -4.90 -23.81 4.64
C ALA A 353 -5.63 -23.44 5.95
N PRO A 354 -5.22 -23.99 7.11
CA PRO A 354 -5.96 -23.79 8.36
C PRO A 354 -6.18 -22.32 8.76
N ALA A 355 -5.26 -21.42 8.38
CA ALA A 355 -5.40 -19.98 8.61
C ALA A 355 -6.50 -19.29 7.78
N CYS A 356 -7.09 -20.00 6.80
CA CYS A 356 -8.13 -19.52 5.90
C CYS A 356 -9.49 -20.21 6.09
N ALA A 357 -9.61 -21.05 7.13
CA ALA A 357 -10.81 -21.82 7.45
C ALA A 357 -11.87 -21.00 8.19
#